data_AF-A0AAD5XA06-F1
#
_entry.id   AF-A0AAD5XA06-F1
#
_cell.length_a   1.000
_cell.length_b   1.000
_cell.length_c   1.000
_cell.angle_alpha   90.00
_cell.angle_beta   90.00
_cell.angle_gamma   90.00
#
_symmetry.space_group_name_H-M   'P 1'
#
loop_
_entity.id
_entity.type
_entity.pdbx_description
1 polymer ?
#
loop_
_entity_poly.entity_id
_entity_poly.type
_entity_poly.pdbx_seq_one_letter_code
_entity_poly.pdbx_strand_id
1 'polypeptide(L)'
;MTTNLLNDALAQAQFAEKKWVWVHDKAEGYIPGWIVEEENGENVVVEFQGGIKRHLTVNDTEKMNPPKFDKVDDMASLTYLNEASVIHNLKLRYSANSIYTYSGLFLVAINPYKKLPIYSDEMIRSY
;
A
#
# COMPACT_ATOMS: atom_id res chain seq x y z
N MET A 1 7.21 -4.81 -21.36
CA MET A 1 6.93 -3.42 -20.98
C MET A 1 5.45 -3.04 -21.15
N THR A 2 4.74 -3.55 -22.16
CA THR A 2 3.30 -3.26 -22.40
C THR A 2 2.33 -3.92 -21.40
N THR A 3 2.71 -5.04 -20.79
CA THR A 3 1.87 -5.78 -19.83
C THR A 3 1.70 -5.08 -18.48
N ASN A 4 2.71 -4.36 -17.99
CA ASN A 4 2.62 -3.66 -16.69
C ASN A 4 1.73 -2.43 -16.79
N LEU A 5 1.85 -1.64 -17.85
CA LEU A 5 1.01 -0.44 -18.05
C LEU A 5 -0.48 -0.77 -18.15
N LEU A 6 -0.82 -1.89 -18.77
CA LEU A 6 -2.20 -2.38 -18.87
C LEU A 6 -2.73 -2.84 -17.51
N ASN A 7 -1.92 -3.53 -16.72
CA ASN A 7 -2.29 -3.95 -15.37
C ASN A 7 -2.47 -2.75 -14.43
N ASP A 8 -1.59 -1.75 -14.51
CA ASP A 8 -1.67 -0.54 -13.70
C ASP A 8 -2.93 0.28 -14.04
N ALA A 9 -3.26 0.37 -15.34
CA ALA A 9 -4.48 1.03 -15.80
C ALA A 9 -5.76 0.31 -15.33
N LEU A 10 -5.77 -1.02 -15.37
CA LEU A 10 -6.89 -1.84 -14.87
C LEU A 10 -7.06 -1.70 -13.36
N ALA A 11 -5.97 -1.74 -12.60
CA ALA A 11 -5.99 -1.54 -11.15
C ALA A 11 -6.51 -0.13 -10.80
N GLN A 12 -6.09 0.90 -11.55
CA GLN A 12 -6.54 2.26 -11.34
C GLN A 12 -8.04 2.44 -11.66
N ALA A 13 -8.54 1.79 -12.71
CA ALA A 13 -9.96 1.80 -13.05
C ALA A 13 -10.80 1.12 -11.96
N GLN A 14 -10.40 -0.07 -11.51
CA GLN A 14 -11.06 -0.79 -10.42
C GLN A 14 -11.01 -0.01 -9.09
N PHE A 15 -9.92 0.74 -8.85
CA PHE A 15 -9.83 1.62 -7.69
C PHE A 15 -10.82 2.77 -7.76
N ALA A 16 -11.05 3.34 -8.94
CA ALA A 16 -11.97 4.49 -9.11
C ALA A 16 -13.45 4.09 -8.96
N GLU A 17 -13.81 2.84 -9.24
CA GLU A 17 -15.20 2.35 -9.14
C GLU A 17 -15.69 2.18 -7.70
N LYS A 18 -14.79 2.01 -6.73
CA LYS A 18 -15.13 1.62 -5.35
C LYS A 18 -14.45 2.52 -4.33
N LYS A 19 -15.06 2.68 -3.16
CA LYS A 19 -14.46 3.42 -2.03
C LYS A 19 -13.57 2.48 -1.21
N TRP A 20 -12.31 2.38 -1.61
CA TRP A 20 -11.32 1.51 -0.96
C TRP A 20 -10.84 2.06 0.39
N VAL A 21 -10.72 1.15 1.36
CA VAL A 21 -10.26 1.43 2.72
C VAL A 21 -9.36 0.30 3.22
N TRP A 22 -8.46 0.65 4.12
CA TRP A 22 -7.71 -0.31 4.92
C TRP A 22 -8.48 -0.63 6.18
N VAL A 23 -8.44 -1.90 6.58
CA VAL A 23 -9.01 -2.39 7.84
C VAL A 23 -7.96 -3.19 8.58
N HIS A 24 -7.83 -2.96 9.88
CA HIS A 24 -6.90 -3.71 10.72
C HIS A 24 -7.31 -5.19 10.82
N ASP A 25 -6.34 -6.08 10.65
CA ASP A 25 -6.51 -7.52 10.75
C ASP A 25 -5.45 -8.13 11.68
N LYS A 26 -5.87 -9.06 12.55
CA LYS A 26 -4.96 -9.65 13.55
C LYS A 26 -3.87 -10.54 12.95
N ALA A 27 -4.10 -11.11 11.77
CA ALA A 27 -3.16 -12.03 11.13
C ALA A 27 -2.26 -11.30 10.12
N GLU A 28 -2.83 -10.41 9.32
CA GLU A 28 -2.11 -9.72 8.22
C GLU A 28 -1.72 -8.28 8.52
N GLY A 29 -2.09 -7.75 9.70
CA GLY A 29 -1.89 -6.35 10.09
C GLY A 29 -2.95 -5.45 9.48
N TYR A 30 -2.95 -5.30 8.15
CA TYR A 30 -3.94 -4.52 7.42
C TYR A 30 -4.35 -5.20 6.13
N ILE A 31 -5.66 -5.24 5.86
CA ILE A 31 -6.24 -5.83 4.65
C ILE A 31 -7.04 -4.78 3.87
N PRO A 32 -7.01 -4.84 2.52
CA PRO A 32 -7.79 -3.94 1.69
C PRO A 32 -9.24 -4.40 1.59
N GLY A 33 -10.18 -3.46 1.71
CA GLY A 33 -11.59 -3.68 1.47
C GLY A 33 -12.23 -2.47 0.79
N TRP A 34 -13.50 -2.58 0.43
CA TRP A 34 -14.28 -1.47 -0.11
C TRP A 34 -15.61 -1.30 0.63
N ILE A 35 -16.00 -0.06 0.84
CA ILE A 35 -17.28 0.28 1.47
C ILE A 35 -18.41 -0.02 0.47
N VAL A 36 -19.39 -0.81 0.91
CA VAL A 36 -20.61 -1.11 0.14
C VAL A 36 -21.83 -0.35 0.65
N GLU A 37 -21.90 -0.09 1.96
CA GLU A 37 -23.01 0.62 2.60
C GLU A 37 -22.46 1.53 3.70
N GLU A 38 -23.05 2.72 3.85
CA GLU A 38 -22.77 3.67 4.91
C GLU A 38 -24.05 3.92 5.72
N GLU A 39 -24.03 3.56 6.99
CA GLU A 39 -25.16 3.67 7.91
C GLU A 39 -24.92 4.83 8.90
N ASN A 40 -25.79 5.83 8.85
CA ASN A 40 -25.79 6.97 9.80
C ASN A 40 -24.47 7.77 9.90
N GLY A 41 -23.52 7.57 8.97
CA GLY A 41 -22.21 8.23 8.96
C GLY A 41 -21.22 7.73 10.02
N GLU A 42 -21.63 6.85 10.93
CA GLU A 42 -20.76 6.24 11.96
C GLU A 42 -20.40 4.80 11.61
N ASN A 43 -21.33 4.04 11.03
CA ASN A 43 -21.15 2.63 10.70
C ASN A 43 -20.99 2.44 9.20
N VAL A 44 -20.14 1.50 8.81
CA VAL A 44 -19.87 1.13 7.42
C VAL A 44 -19.85 -0.37 7.27
N VAL A 45 -20.39 -0.86 6.16
CA VAL A 45 -20.24 -2.25 5.75
C VAL A 45 -19.10 -2.30 4.75
N VAL A 46 -18.02 -2.98 5.12
CA VAL A 46 -16.85 -3.19 4.27
C VAL A 46 -16.88 -4.60 3.73
N GLU A 47 -16.78 -4.72 2.41
CA GLU A 47 -16.62 -5.99 1.71
C GLU A 47 -15.14 -6.20 1.35
N PHE A 48 -14.66 -7.42 1.55
CA PHE A 48 -13.29 -7.84 1.27
C PHE A 48 -13.24 -8.76 0.06
N GLN A 49 -12.03 -9.00 -0.45
CA GLN A 49 -11.82 -10.03 -1.46
C GLN A 49 -12.37 -11.38 -0.97
N GLY A 50 -13.12 -12.07 -1.82
CA GLY A 50 -13.82 -13.32 -1.47
C GLY A 50 -15.26 -13.16 -1.00
N GLY A 51 -15.82 -11.94 -1.01
CA GLY A 51 -17.24 -11.68 -0.71
C GLY A 51 -17.59 -11.65 0.78
N ILE A 52 -16.59 -11.65 1.65
CA ILE A 52 -16.77 -11.51 3.10
C ILE A 52 -17.13 -10.05 3.41
N LYS A 53 -18.20 -9.85 4.18
CA LYS A 53 -18.61 -8.52 4.66
C LYS A 53 -18.39 -8.39 6.16
N ARG A 54 -17.92 -7.23 6.62
CA ARG A 54 -17.82 -6.89 8.06
C ARG A 54 -18.52 -5.55 8.30
N HIS A 55 -19.27 -5.47 9.40
CA HIS A 55 -19.82 -4.22 9.92
C HIS A 55 -18.77 -3.60 10.84
N LEU A 56 -18.34 -2.38 10.52
CA LEU A 56 -17.26 -1.66 11.19
C LEU A 56 -17.70 -0.22 11.44
N THR A 57 -17.00 0.46 12.34
CA THR A 57 -17.14 1.91 12.49
C THR A 57 -16.26 2.60 11.45
N VAL A 58 -16.61 3.81 11.00
CA VAL A 58 -15.74 4.64 10.14
C VAL A 58 -14.35 4.81 10.77
N ASN A 59 -14.27 4.91 12.09
CA ASN A 59 -13.02 5.04 12.84
C ASN A 59 -12.12 3.79 12.81
N ASP A 60 -12.69 2.62 12.51
CA ASP A 60 -11.95 1.35 12.37
C ASP A 60 -11.38 1.18 10.95
N THR A 61 -11.55 2.19 10.09
CA THR A 61 -11.10 2.19 8.70
C THR A 61 -10.11 3.32 8.43
N GLU A 62 -9.12 3.05 7.60
CA GLU A 62 -8.18 4.08 7.12
C GLU A 62 -8.33 4.27 5.60
N LYS A 63 -8.13 5.49 5.10
CA LYS A 63 -8.22 5.76 3.66
C LYS A 63 -7.10 5.06 2.90
N MET A 64 -7.44 4.45 1.77
CA MET A 64 -6.45 3.78 0.91
C MET A 64 -5.94 4.73 -0.16
N ASN A 65 -4.63 4.70 -0.42
CA ASN A 65 -4.04 5.41 -1.55
C ASN A 65 -4.33 4.66 -2.87
N PRO A 66 -4.51 5.37 -3.99
CA PRO A 66 -4.64 4.72 -5.29
C PRO A 66 -3.39 3.89 -5.66
N PRO A 67 -3.53 2.83 -6.48
CA PRO A 67 -2.42 1.95 -6.87
C PRO A 67 -1.23 2.66 -7.53
N LYS A 68 -1.45 3.84 -8.13
CA LYS A 68 -0.35 4.68 -8.66
C LYS A 68 0.70 5.10 -7.61
N PHE A 69 0.36 5.00 -6.32
CA PHE A 69 1.25 5.26 -5.19
C PHE A 69 1.91 3.99 -4.63
N ASP A 70 1.76 2.84 -5.30
CA ASP A 70 2.46 1.64 -4.92
C ASP A 70 3.96 1.78 -5.20
N LYS A 71 4.78 1.32 -4.25
CA LYS A 71 6.25 1.30 -4.31
C LYS A 71 6.90 2.68 -4.45
N VAL A 72 6.27 3.74 -3.93
CA VAL A 72 6.89 5.08 -3.91
C VAL A 72 8.24 5.05 -3.20
N ASP A 73 9.22 5.78 -3.74
CA ASP A 73 10.55 5.90 -3.15
C ASP A 73 10.54 6.76 -1.89
N ASP A 74 9.65 7.74 -1.80
CA ASP A 74 9.42 8.57 -0.62
C ASP A 74 7.96 8.47 -0.14
N MET A 75 7.77 7.93 1.05
CA MET A 75 6.43 7.77 1.65
C MET A 75 5.80 9.11 2.04
N ALA A 76 6.57 10.19 2.17
CA ALA A 76 6.01 11.53 2.36
C ALA A 76 5.21 12.03 1.14
N SER A 77 5.34 11.37 -0.02
CA SER A 77 4.56 11.67 -1.23
C SER A 77 3.16 11.04 -1.27
N LEU A 78 2.82 10.18 -0.30
CA LEU A 78 1.50 9.54 -0.23
C LEU A 78 0.41 10.59 0.03
N THR A 79 -0.76 10.43 -0.61
CA THR A 79 -1.90 11.33 -0.39
C THR A 79 -2.50 11.13 1.00
N TYR A 80 -2.61 9.86 1.42
CA TYR A 80 -3.04 9.48 2.76
C TYR A 80 -1.85 8.87 3.48
N LEU A 81 -1.25 9.63 4.40
CA LEU A 81 -0.16 9.15 5.23
C LEU A 81 -0.74 8.54 6.51
N ASN A 82 -0.97 7.23 6.45
CA ASN A 82 -1.47 6.44 7.58
C ASN A 82 -0.63 5.16 7.74
N GLU A 83 -0.78 4.50 8.88
CA GLU A 83 0.02 3.33 9.25
C GLU A 83 -0.15 2.21 8.21
N ALA A 84 -1.38 1.95 7.76
CA ALA A 84 -1.67 0.93 6.76
C ALA A 84 -0.94 1.19 5.43
N SER A 85 -0.93 2.44 4.94
CA SER A 85 -0.28 2.78 3.67
C SER A 85 1.24 2.70 3.75
N VAL A 86 1.84 3.07 4.90
CA VAL A 86 3.28 2.91 5.15
C VAL A 86 3.66 1.43 5.12
N ILE A 87 2.94 0.59 5.85
CA ILE A 87 3.19 -0.86 5.91
C ILE A 87 3.05 -1.49 4.53
N HIS A 88 1.98 -1.14 3.80
CA HIS A 88 1.74 -1.64 2.44
C HIS A 88 2.88 -1.28 1.49
N ASN A 89 3.31 -0.02 1.47
CA ASN A 89 4.41 0.42 0.61
C ASN A 89 5.71 -0.33 0.94
N LEU A 90 6.06 -0.43 2.23
CA LEU A 90 7.25 -1.14 2.68
C LEU A 90 7.20 -2.64 2.31
N LYS A 91 6.05 -3.30 2.47
CA LYS A 91 5.84 -4.72 2.10
C LYS A 91 6.03 -4.94 0.60
N LEU A 92 5.48 -4.07 -0.24
CA LEU A 92 5.62 -4.16 -1.70
C LEU A 92 7.07 -3.90 -2.16
N ARG A 93 7.75 -2.91 -1.59
CA ARG A 93 9.14 -2.59 -1.91
C ARG A 93 10.09 -3.71 -1.46
N TYR A 94 9.88 -4.23 -0.26
CA TYR A 94 10.64 -5.36 0.25
C TYR A 94 10.51 -6.59 -0.66
N SER A 95 9.29 -6.90 -1.09
CA SER A 95 9.02 -8.00 -2.03
C SER A 95 9.67 -7.78 -3.40
N ALA A 96 9.90 -6.52 -3.79
CA ALA A 96 10.62 -6.13 -5.00
C ALA A 96 12.14 -5.99 -4.82
N ASN A 97 12.70 -6.35 -3.65
CA ASN A 97 14.11 -6.18 -3.28
C ASN A 97 14.59 -4.73 -3.12
N SER A 98 13.68 -3.77 -2.99
CA SER A 98 13.99 -2.38 -2.67
C SER A 98 13.94 -2.16 -1.17
N ILE A 99 15.10 -2.21 -0.50
CA ILE A 99 15.19 -2.19 0.97
C ILE A 99 15.29 -0.80 1.59
N TYR A 100 15.58 0.21 0.77
CA TYR A 100 15.71 1.60 1.19
C TYR A 100 14.50 2.40 0.68
N THR A 101 13.84 3.10 1.59
CA THR A 101 12.66 3.93 1.31
C THR A 101 12.75 5.21 2.11
N TYR A 102 12.60 6.36 1.47
CA TYR A 102 12.57 7.65 2.12
C TYR A 102 11.25 7.84 2.89
N SER A 103 11.35 8.57 3.98
CA SER A 103 10.25 9.05 4.80
C SER A 103 10.50 10.54 5.06
N GLY A 104 10.36 11.34 3.99
CA GLY A 104 10.76 12.74 3.96
C GLY A 104 12.26 12.88 4.20
N LEU A 105 12.64 13.46 5.34
CA LEU A 105 14.04 13.72 5.69
C LEU A 105 14.81 12.47 6.14
N PHE A 106 14.10 11.41 6.54
CA PHE A 106 14.71 10.19 7.07
C PHE A 106 14.67 9.06 6.04
N LEU A 107 15.55 8.07 6.21
CA LEU A 107 15.58 6.86 5.40
C LEU A 107 15.25 5.64 6.25
N VAL A 108 14.28 4.86 5.80
CA VAL A 108 13.93 3.55 6.38
C VAL A 108 14.68 2.46 5.61
N ALA A 109 15.38 1.58 6.34
CA ALA A 109 16.08 0.43 5.79
C ALA A 109 15.52 -0.87 6.39
N ILE A 110 15.07 -1.80 5.55
CA ILE A 110 14.55 -3.11 5.98
C ILE A 110 15.58 -4.19 5.69
N ASN A 111 15.90 -5.04 6.67
CA ASN A 111 16.87 -6.12 6.49
C ASN A 111 16.41 -7.16 5.45
N PRO A 112 17.12 -7.35 4.32
CA PRO A 112 16.74 -8.30 3.29
C PRO A 112 16.89 -9.78 3.70
N TYR A 113 17.70 -10.08 4.73
CA TYR A 113 18.11 -11.44 5.11
C TYR A 113 18.67 -12.30 3.96
N LYS A 114 19.09 -11.65 2.86
CA LYS A 114 19.70 -12.25 1.67
C LYS A 114 20.64 -11.25 1.01
N LYS A 115 21.56 -11.74 0.19
CA LYS A 115 22.45 -10.89 -0.60
C LYS A 115 21.68 -10.24 -1.75
N LEU A 116 21.79 -8.92 -1.86
CA LEU A 116 21.25 -8.15 -2.98
C LEU A 116 22.41 -7.61 -3.82
N PRO A 117 22.29 -7.57 -5.17
CA PRO A 117 23.33 -7.06 -6.05
C PRO A 117 23.33 -5.52 -6.10
N ILE A 118 23.29 -4.88 -4.93
CA ILE A 118 23.20 -3.41 -4.79
C ILE A 118 24.48 -2.77 -4.23
N TYR A 119 25.49 -3.59 -3.95
CA TYR A 119 26.78 -3.16 -3.41
C TYR A 119 27.89 -3.60 -4.36
N SER A 120 28.30 -2.69 -5.25
CA SER A 120 29.41 -2.89 -6.19
C SER A 120 30.14 -1.56 -6.43
N ASP A 121 31.39 -1.64 -6.87
CA ASP A 121 32.18 -0.44 -7.22
C ASP A 121 31.51 0.39 -8.32
N GLU A 122 30.84 -0.26 -9.26
CA GLU A 122 30.07 0.40 -10.32
C GLU A 122 28.92 1.23 -9.73
N MET A 123 28.19 0.68 -8.76
CA MET A 123 27.10 1.40 -8.10
C MET A 123 27.62 2.56 -7.28
N ILE A 124 28.72 2.38 -6.53
CA ILE A 124 29.35 3.47 -5.77
C ILE A 124 29.73 4.63 -6.69
N ARG A 125 30.23 4.36 -7.90
CA ARG A 125 30.57 5.39 -8.89
C ARG A 125 29.36 6.08 -9.53
N SER A 126 28.19 5.40 -9.53
CA SER A 126 26.96 5.92 -10.13
C SER A 126 26.16 6.85 -9.21
N TYR A 127 26.38 6.72 -7.89
CA TYR A 127 25.83 7.62 -6.87
C TYR A 127 26.68 8.88 -6.73
#